data_AF-A0A8T6UC96-F1
#
_entry.id   AF-A0A8T6UC96-F1
#
_cell.length_a   1.000
_cell.length_b   1.000
_cell.length_c   1.000
_cell.angle_alpha   90.00
_cell.angle_beta   90.00
_cell.angle_gamma   90.00
#
_symmetry.space_group_name_H-M   'P 1'
#
loop_
_entity.id
_entity.type
_entity.pdbx_description
1 polymer ?
#
loop_
_entity_poly.entity_id
_entity_poly.type
_entity_poly.pdbx_seq_one_letter_code
_entity_poly.pdbx_strand_id
1 'polypeptide(L)'
;LGIELNRHKFCQTNAFSPVETSKPGIFACGAFPSPKDIPESVAQASGAAMKAASLISSERGTLTTAKEYPPERDISGEDPRIGVFVCHCGINIGGVVDVPKVVEYTKTLPNVIFAEHNLYTCSQDTQKRIKEIIEEHDLNRVVVASCTPRTHEPLFRETLREAGLNIYLFEMANIRDQCSWVHMHEPEQATRKAKDLIRSIVAKARLLKPLRKPMIDVTPSGLVIGGGLSGMTAALEMAKQGFEVHLVEKEPELGGHLRHIQFLLGSENPQERLTSIIKQVTENPKIHVYLKSEISDVDGYIGNFKTTLTCHGEEREIAHGAVIVATGAREYKPTEYLYGTDKRVLTQHELEETLVHNQFNAKTVAMIQCIGSRNEEHPYCSRICCSQAVKNALKIKEVSPETEVYVLYKDMR
;
A
#
# COMPACT_ATOMS: atom_id res chain seq x y z
N LEU A 1 14.16 9.13 24.77
CA LEU A 1 13.82 10.09 23.70
C LEU A 1 13.00 11.30 24.18
N GLY A 2 12.28 11.26 25.32
CA GLY A 2 11.53 12.42 25.85
C GLY A 2 10.22 12.71 25.09
N ILE A 3 9.65 11.69 24.45
CA ILE A 3 8.39 11.76 23.73
C ILE A 3 7.25 11.63 24.73
N GLU A 4 6.18 12.41 24.57
CA GLU A 4 4.98 12.33 25.39
C GLU A 4 4.22 11.04 25.10
N LEU A 5 3.70 10.43 26.18
CA LEU A 5 2.91 9.22 26.10
C LEU A 5 1.47 9.50 26.50
N ASN A 6 0.54 8.82 25.85
CA ASN A 6 -0.86 8.85 26.24
C ASN A 6 -1.09 8.05 27.55
N ARG A 7 -2.33 8.08 28.07
CA ARG A 7 -2.71 7.37 29.30
C ARG A 7 -2.45 5.85 29.28
N HIS A 8 -2.34 5.27 28.08
CA HIS A 8 -2.07 3.85 27.86
C HIS A 8 -0.57 3.55 27.59
N LYS A 9 0.31 4.54 27.79
CA LYS A 9 1.77 4.44 27.59
C LYS A 9 2.20 4.23 26.12
N PHE A 10 1.33 4.52 25.16
CA PHE A 10 1.71 4.61 23.74
C PHE A 10 2.13 6.04 23.38
N CYS A 11 2.79 6.23 22.23
CA CYS A 11 3.12 7.56 21.73
C CYS A 11 1.86 8.44 21.62
N GLN A 12 1.89 9.61 22.26
CA GLN A 12 0.84 10.60 22.05
C GLN A 12 0.98 11.15 20.62
N THR A 13 -0.12 11.11 19.86
CA THR A 13 -0.23 11.63 18.49
C THR A 13 -1.57 12.33 18.34
N ASN A 14 -1.75 13.08 17.24
CA ASN A 14 -2.97 13.83 16.93
C ASN A 14 -3.68 13.23 15.71
N ALA A 15 -4.98 13.49 15.54
CA ALA A 15 -5.80 12.89 14.48
C ALA A 15 -5.33 13.32 13.08
N PHE A 16 -4.92 14.59 12.91
CA PHE A 16 -4.39 15.10 11.64
C PHE A 16 -2.87 14.94 11.47
N SER A 17 -2.18 14.48 12.52
CA SER A 17 -0.74 14.22 12.51
C SER A 17 -0.42 12.86 13.18
N PRO A 18 -0.93 11.74 12.65
CA PRO A 18 -0.91 10.44 13.34
C PRO A 18 0.48 9.78 13.43
N VAL A 19 1.48 10.36 12.75
CA VAL A 19 2.88 9.88 12.74
C VAL A 19 3.85 10.86 13.39
N GLU A 20 3.39 12.05 13.78
CA GLU A 20 4.23 13.07 14.41
C GLU A 20 4.21 12.89 15.93
N THR A 21 5.38 12.94 16.57
CA THR A 21 5.48 12.85 18.02
C THR A 21 5.47 14.25 18.65
N SER A 22 5.44 14.34 19.98
CA SER A 22 5.61 15.62 20.70
C SER A 22 7.00 16.26 20.50
N LYS A 23 7.95 15.54 19.89
CA LYS A 23 9.27 16.06 19.57
C LYS A 23 9.43 16.31 18.07
N PRO A 24 9.65 17.56 17.64
CA PRO A 24 9.94 17.89 16.24
C PRO A 24 11.10 17.06 15.69
N GLY A 25 10.95 16.59 14.45
CA GLY A 25 11.93 15.73 13.78
C GLY A 25 11.94 14.26 14.21
N ILE A 26 11.12 13.87 15.20
CA ILE A 26 10.92 12.48 15.60
C ILE A 26 9.51 12.03 15.21
N PHE A 27 9.43 10.94 14.45
CA PHE A 27 8.18 10.36 13.96
C PHE A 27 7.98 8.96 14.53
N ALA A 28 6.71 8.55 14.67
CA ALA A 28 6.33 7.24 15.19
C ALA A 28 5.43 6.50 14.19
N CYS A 29 5.60 5.19 14.09
CA CYS A 29 4.79 4.31 13.26
C CYS A 29 4.68 2.91 13.88
N GLY A 30 3.90 2.03 13.25
CA GLY A 30 3.71 0.67 13.71
C GLY A 30 2.97 0.59 15.03
N ALA A 31 3.43 -0.29 15.93
CA ALA A 31 2.75 -0.58 17.18
C ALA A 31 2.98 0.46 18.29
N PHE A 32 3.91 1.41 18.11
CA PHE A 32 4.24 2.37 19.18
C PHE A 32 3.16 3.44 19.43
N PRO A 33 2.46 3.99 18.41
CA PRO A 33 1.34 4.90 18.67
C PRO A 33 0.07 4.20 19.18
N SER A 34 -0.14 2.94 18.81
CA SER A 34 -1.24 2.08 19.26
C SER A 34 -1.09 0.68 18.64
N PRO A 35 -1.76 -0.36 19.17
CA PRO A 35 -1.88 -1.67 18.52
C PRO A 35 -2.56 -1.51 17.16
N LYS A 36 -1.97 -2.12 16.11
CA LYS A 36 -2.43 -2.00 14.72
C LYS A 36 -2.20 -3.28 13.96
N ASP A 37 -2.92 -3.43 12.86
CA ASP A 37 -2.65 -4.47 11.87
C ASP A 37 -1.38 -4.14 11.05
N ILE A 38 -0.90 -5.13 10.30
CA ILE A 38 0.29 -4.98 9.45
C ILE A 38 0.06 -3.89 8.37
N PRO A 39 -1.06 -3.87 7.62
CA PRO A 39 -1.28 -2.84 6.61
C PRO A 39 -1.21 -1.40 7.14
N GLU A 40 -1.83 -1.13 8.28
CA GLU A 40 -1.80 0.20 8.89
C GLU A 40 -0.41 0.55 9.42
N SER A 41 0.30 -0.44 9.99
CA SER A 41 1.68 -0.27 10.43
C SER A 41 2.60 0.14 9.27
N VAL A 42 2.44 -0.52 8.10
CA VAL A 42 3.18 -0.20 6.88
C VAL A 42 2.79 1.18 6.35
N ALA A 43 1.50 1.50 6.30
CA ALA A 43 1.04 2.81 5.85
C ALA A 43 1.57 3.96 6.74
N GLN A 44 1.56 3.78 8.07
CA GLN A 44 2.16 4.74 8.98
C GLN A 44 3.67 4.84 8.81
N ALA A 45 4.37 3.73 8.56
CA ALA A 45 5.81 3.75 8.30
C ALA A 45 6.14 4.55 7.04
N SER A 46 5.37 4.37 5.96
CA SER A 46 5.48 5.19 4.76
C SER A 46 5.20 6.66 5.03
N GLY A 47 4.18 6.98 5.82
CA GLY A 47 3.87 8.36 6.23
C GLY A 47 4.99 9.00 7.07
N ALA A 48 5.55 8.26 8.04
CA ALA A 48 6.67 8.72 8.86
C ALA A 48 7.93 8.96 8.02
N ALA A 49 8.25 8.04 7.08
CA ALA A 49 9.35 8.20 6.14
C ALA A 49 9.16 9.44 5.24
N MET A 50 7.92 9.68 4.78
CA MET A 50 7.58 10.86 3.99
C MET A 50 7.80 12.16 4.77
N LYS A 51 7.32 12.22 6.01
CA LYS A 51 7.52 13.39 6.88
C LYS A 51 8.99 13.66 7.18
N ALA A 52 9.78 12.60 7.41
CA ALA A 52 11.22 12.71 7.57
C ALA A 52 11.88 13.25 6.28
N ALA A 53 11.54 12.70 5.12
CA ALA A 53 12.06 13.14 3.83
C ALA A 53 11.71 14.60 3.49
N SER A 54 10.49 15.05 3.84
CA SER A 54 10.09 16.46 3.71
C SER A 54 10.95 17.39 4.55
N LEU A 55 11.31 16.98 5.78
CA LEU A 55 12.11 17.80 6.70
C LEU A 55 13.56 17.99 6.22
N ILE A 56 14.14 16.96 5.60
CA ILE A 56 15.55 16.98 5.13
C ILE A 56 15.66 17.16 3.62
N SER A 57 14.64 17.74 2.98
CA SER A 57 14.57 17.82 1.52
C SER A 57 15.73 18.60 0.88
N SER A 58 16.30 19.59 1.59
CA SER A 58 17.50 20.33 1.16
C SER A 58 18.77 19.48 1.14
N GLU A 59 18.82 18.42 1.94
CA GLU A 59 19.96 17.48 2.05
C GLU A 59 19.77 16.23 1.17
N ARG A 60 18.78 16.24 0.28
CA ARG A 60 18.49 15.09 -0.59
C ARG A 60 19.72 14.71 -1.39
N GLY A 61 20.20 13.49 -1.21
CA GLY A 61 21.35 12.95 -1.93
C GLY A 61 22.71 13.23 -1.31
N THR A 62 22.86 14.17 -0.36
CA THR A 62 24.18 14.59 0.15
C THR A 62 24.90 13.50 0.95
N LEU A 63 24.15 12.62 1.61
CA LEU A 63 24.65 11.46 2.36
C LEU A 63 24.23 10.12 1.74
N THR A 64 23.88 10.10 0.45
CA THR A 64 23.49 8.86 -0.23
C THR A 64 24.72 8.14 -0.74
N THR A 65 25.02 6.97 -0.16
CA THR A 65 26.06 6.09 -0.70
C THR A 65 25.46 5.26 -1.84
N ALA A 66 25.98 5.43 -3.05
CA ALA A 66 25.63 4.56 -4.16
C ALA A 66 26.09 3.13 -3.83
N LYS A 67 25.17 2.17 -3.95
CA LYS A 67 25.52 0.76 -3.79
C LYS A 67 26.40 0.34 -4.95
N GLU A 68 27.62 -0.08 -4.64
CA GLU A 68 28.53 -0.64 -5.63
C GLU A 68 28.19 -2.11 -5.88
N TYR A 69 28.19 -2.50 -7.14
CA TYR A 69 27.98 -3.88 -7.58
C TYR A 69 29.27 -4.38 -8.22
N PRO A 70 29.58 -5.69 -8.11
CA PRO A 70 30.64 -6.27 -8.92
C PRO A 70 30.35 -6.07 -10.42
N PRO A 71 31.37 -6.03 -11.27
CA PRO A 71 31.20 -5.99 -12.72
C PRO A 71 30.28 -7.12 -13.19
N GLU A 72 29.39 -6.83 -14.15
CA GLU A 72 28.56 -7.86 -14.77
C GLU A 72 29.47 -8.84 -15.53
N ARG A 73 29.40 -10.12 -15.16
CA ARG A 73 30.12 -11.20 -15.83
C ARG A 73 29.55 -11.40 -17.23
N ASP A 74 30.43 -11.36 -18.22
CA ASP A 74 30.08 -11.76 -19.57
C ASP A 74 29.98 -13.28 -19.65
N ILE A 75 28.79 -13.76 -20.01
CA ILE A 75 28.45 -15.18 -20.14
C ILE A 75 28.25 -15.57 -21.62
N SER A 76 28.67 -14.71 -22.54
CA SER A 76 28.52 -14.93 -23.98
C SER A 76 29.32 -16.15 -24.40
N GLY A 77 28.65 -17.09 -25.08
CA GLY A 77 29.27 -18.34 -25.53
C GLY A 77 29.36 -19.45 -24.48
N GLU A 78 28.90 -19.21 -23.25
CA GLU A 78 28.78 -20.25 -22.24
C GLU A 78 27.50 -21.08 -22.43
N ASP A 79 27.58 -22.39 -22.19
CA ASP A 79 26.39 -23.23 -22.03
C ASP A 79 25.60 -22.83 -20.77
N PRO A 80 24.26 -23.00 -20.74
CA PRO A 80 23.49 -22.70 -19.55
C PRO A 80 23.94 -23.56 -18.36
N ARG A 81 24.16 -22.90 -17.22
CA ARG A 81 24.52 -23.47 -15.91
C ARG A 81 23.56 -22.92 -14.88
N ILE A 82 22.52 -23.71 -14.58
CA ILE A 82 21.34 -23.27 -13.83
C ILE A 82 21.42 -23.74 -12.38
N GLY A 83 21.28 -22.81 -11.44
CA GLY A 83 20.98 -23.11 -10.04
C GLY A 83 19.49 -23.00 -9.77
N VAL A 84 18.90 -24.03 -9.14
CA VAL A 84 17.47 -24.03 -8.79
C VAL A 84 17.26 -24.11 -7.28
N PHE A 85 16.59 -23.12 -6.71
CA PHE A 85 16.33 -23.04 -5.28
C PHE A 85 14.84 -23.20 -5.00
N VAL A 86 14.46 -24.28 -4.30
CA VAL A 86 13.05 -24.62 -4.02
C VAL A 86 12.68 -24.23 -2.59
N CYS A 87 11.67 -23.38 -2.44
CA CYS A 87 11.28 -22.82 -1.14
C CYS A 87 10.21 -23.69 -0.46
N HIS A 88 10.32 -23.90 0.84
CA HIS A 88 9.24 -24.46 1.66
C HIS A 88 8.21 -23.40 2.08
N CYS A 89 8.64 -22.15 2.25
CA CYS A 89 7.82 -21.05 2.76
C CYS A 89 7.12 -21.42 4.09
N GLY A 90 7.89 -22.05 4.98
CA GLY A 90 7.34 -22.72 6.17
C GLY A 90 6.42 -23.87 5.75
N ILE A 91 5.17 -23.83 6.18
CA ILE A 91 4.16 -24.83 5.80
C ILE A 91 3.39 -24.46 4.52
N ASN A 92 3.57 -23.24 3.99
CA ASN A 92 2.75 -22.77 2.88
C ASN A 92 2.99 -23.55 1.58
N ILE A 93 4.23 -23.98 1.34
CA ILE A 93 4.57 -24.88 0.22
C ILE A 93 4.87 -26.26 0.78
N GLY A 94 5.78 -26.35 1.76
CA GLY A 94 6.24 -27.62 2.33
C GLY A 94 5.16 -28.45 3.04
N GLY A 95 4.02 -27.84 3.40
CA GLY A 95 2.88 -28.55 3.97
C GLY A 95 2.00 -29.28 2.95
N VAL A 96 2.20 -29.04 1.65
CA VAL A 96 1.38 -29.63 0.57
C VAL A 96 2.25 -30.28 -0.51
N VAL A 97 3.32 -29.60 -0.92
CA VAL A 97 4.26 -30.07 -1.93
C VAL A 97 5.41 -30.81 -1.25
N ASP A 98 5.75 -32.01 -1.73
CA ASP A 98 6.94 -32.74 -1.30
C ASP A 98 8.19 -32.09 -1.92
N VAL A 99 8.65 -31.03 -1.25
CA VAL A 99 9.77 -30.19 -1.70
C VAL A 99 11.05 -31.03 -1.89
N PRO A 100 11.46 -31.94 -0.98
CA PRO A 100 12.63 -32.80 -1.22
C PRO A 100 12.51 -33.61 -2.52
N LYS A 101 11.36 -34.25 -2.80
CA LYS A 101 11.18 -34.97 -4.08
C LYS A 101 11.18 -34.06 -5.30
N VAL A 102 10.73 -32.82 -5.15
CA VAL A 102 10.80 -31.81 -6.22
C VAL A 102 12.26 -31.45 -6.51
N VAL A 103 13.10 -31.26 -5.48
CA VAL A 103 14.53 -31.00 -5.66
C VAL A 103 15.24 -32.16 -6.35
N GLU A 104 15.00 -33.39 -5.91
CA GLU A 104 15.63 -34.57 -6.54
C GLU A 104 15.25 -34.70 -8.02
N TYR A 105 13.98 -34.46 -8.36
CA TYR A 105 13.57 -34.39 -9.75
C TYR A 105 14.25 -33.23 -10.50
N THR A 106 14.36 -32.06 -9.88
CA THR A 106 14.94 -30.86 -10.51
C THR A 106 16.40 -31.06 -10.89
N LYS A 107 17.18 -31.80 -10.08
CA LYS A 107 18.56 -32.20 -10.39
C LYS A 107 18.69 -33.01 -11.70
N THR A 108 17.63 -33.66 -12.16
CA THR A 108 17.63 -34.46 -13.41
C THR A 108 17.40 -33.61 -14.67
N LEU A 109 17.04 -32.33 -14.52
CA LEU A 109 16.69 -31.48 -15.66
C LEU A 109 17.94 -31.01 -16.42
N PRO A 110 17.86 -30.84 -17.76
CA PRO A 110 18.99 -30.37 -18.56
C PRO A 110 19.55 -29.04 -18.06
N ASN A 111 20.87 -28.92 -18.04
CA ASN A 111 21.61 -27.71 -17.64
C ASN A 111 21.45 -27.29 -16.16
N VAL A 112 20.75 -28.06 -15.32
CA VAL A 112 20.72 -27.84 -13.87
C VAL A 112 22.01 -28.37 -13.26
N ILE A 113 22.88 -27.46 -12.80
CA ILE A 113 24.16 -27.79 -12.17
C ILE A 113 24.00 -27.95 -10.66
N PHE A 114 23.08 -27.18 -10.08
CA PHE A 114 22.83 -27.17 -8.65
C PHE A 114 21.33 -27.06 -8.37
N ALA A 115 20.84 -27.84 -7.40
CA ALA A 115 19.50 -27.65 -6.86
C ALA A 115 19.43 -28.00 -5.38
N GLU A 116 18.80 -27.13 -4.60
CA GLU A 116 18.60 -27.31 -3.16
C GLU A 116 17.22 -26.79 -2.72
N HIS A 117 16.86 -27.07 -1.46
CA HIS A 117 15.68 -26.48 -0.84
C HIS A 117 16.00 -25.73 0.44
N ASN A 118 15.27 -24.63 0.67
CA ASN A 118 15.45 -23.75 1.82
C ASN A 118 14.10 -23.48 2.50
N LEU A 119 14.12 -23.24 3.82
CA LEU A 119 12.88 -22.96 4.55
C LEU A 119 12.22 -21.67 4.06
N TYR A 120 13.03 -20.61 3.90
CA TYR A 120 12.62 -19.31 3.39
C TYR A 120 13.67 -18.75 2.42
N THR A 121 13.48 -18.98 1.12
CA THR A 121 14.45 -18.55 0.10
C THR A 121 14.62 -17.03 0.03
N CYS A 122 13.62 -16.25 0.44
CA CYS A 122 13.71 -14.78 0.50
C CYS A 122 14.48 -14.25 1.73
N SER A 123 14.86 -15.10 2.68
CA SER A 123 15.62 -14.68 3.86
C SER A 123 17.01 -14.13 3.49
N GLN A 124 17.55 -13.25 4.33
CA GLN A 124 18.88 -12.67 4.10
C GLN A 124 19.97 -13.74 4.04
N ASP A 125 19.89 -14.75 4.92
CA ASP A 125 20.85 -15.86 4.94
C ASP A 125 20.80 -16.67 3.65
N THR A 126 19.60 -16.99 3.14
CA THR A 126 19.50 -17.72 1.86
C THR A 126 19.91 -16.86 0.67
N GLN A 127 19.67 -15.54 0.67
CA GLN A 127 20.19 -14.67 -0.38
C GLN A 127 21.72 -14.66 -0.41
N LYS A 128 22.37 -14.62 0.76
CA LYS A 128 23.83 -14.78 0.86
C LYS A 128 24.28 -16.13 0.29
N ARG A 129 23.59 -17.22 0.67
CA ARG A 129 23.88 -18.56 0.15
C ARG A 129 23.73 -18.66 -1.36
N ILE A 130 22.70 -18.05 -1.95
CA ILE A 130 22.52 -18.03 -3.41
C ILE A 130 23.73 -17.41 -4.10
N LYS A 131 24.29 -16.30 -3.58
CA LYS A 131 25.48 -15.66 -4.14
C LYS A 131 26.71 -16.57 -4.04
N GLU A 132 26.93 -17.20 -2.90
CA GLU A 132 28.01 -18.18 -2.71
C GLU A 132 27.89 -19.35 -3.69
N ILE A 133 26.68 -19.89 -3.90
CA ILE A 133 26.43 -20.99 -4.84
C ILE A 133 26.65 -20.56 -6.30
N ILE A 134 26.30 -19.32 -6.65
CA ILE A 134 26.57 -18.76 -7.98
C ILE A 134 28.07 -18.81 -8.27
N GLU A 135 28.90 -18.42 -7.30
CA GLU A 135 30.36 -18.45 -7.42
C GLU A 135 30.91 -19.88 -7.37
N GLU A 136 30.50 -20.69 -6.38
CA GLU A 136 30.99 -22.06 -6.13
C GLU A 136 30.76 -22.99 -7.33
N HIS A 137 29.60 -22.88 -7.97
CA HIS A 137 29.21 -23.75 -9.09
C HIS A 137 29.34 -23.08 -10.46
N ASP A 138 29.90 -21.87 -10.52
CA ASP A 138 30.02 -21.07 -11.74
C ASP A 138 28.67 -20.99 -12.49
N LEU A 139 27.61 -20.63 -11.77
CA LEU A 139 26.28 -20.53 -12.35
C LEU A 139 26.19 -19.29 -13.25
N ASN A 140 25.37 -19.38 -14.30
CA ASN A 140 25.05 -18.24 -15.15
C ASN A 140 23.54 -18.01 -15.30
N ARG A 141 22.70 -18.84 -14.65
CA ARG A 141 21.25 -18.67 -14.56
C ARG A 141 20.77 -19.10 -13.19
N VAL A 142 19.73 -18.46 -12.69
CA VAL A 142 19.11 -18.83 -11.41
C VAL A 142 17.60 -18.95 -11.58
N VAL A 143 17.05 -20.04 -11.04
CA VAL A 143 15.60 -20.24 -10.92
C VAL A 143 15.24 -20.37 -9.45
N VAL A 144 14.25 -19.62 -9.00
CA VAL A 144 13.67 -19.79 -7.66
C VAL A 144 12.24 -20.31 -7.78
N ALA A 145 12.00 -21.49 -7.20
CA ALA A 145 10.67 -22.08 -7.12
C ALA A 145 10.03 -21.72 -5.78
N SER A 146 9.13 -20.74 -5.77
CA SER A 146 8.53 -20.22 -4.53
C SER A 146 7.15 -19.58 -4.74
N CYS A 147 7.01 -18.32 -4.33
CA CYS A 147 5.83 -17.48 -4.43
C CYS A 147 5.70 -16.79 -5.81
N THR A 148 4.73 -15.90 -5.93
CA THR A 148 4.53 -15.07 -7.13
C THR A 148 5.72 -14.15 -7.42
N PRO A 149 6.12 -14.00 -8.71
CA PRO A 149 7.14 -13.03 -9.11
C PRO A 149 6.75 -11.59 -8.78
N ARG A 150 5.45 -11.29 -8.68
CA ARG A 150 4.95 -9.95 -8.32
C ARG A 150 5.46 -9.44 -6.97
N THR A 151 5.84 -10.34 -6.06
CA THR A 151 6.27 -9.97 -4.71
C THR A 151 7.79 -9.94 -4.60
N HIS A 152 8.49 -11.00 -5.02
CA HIS A 152 9.91 -11.19 -4.70
C HIS A 152 10.84 -11.27 -5.90
N GLU A 153 10.36 -11.14 -7.15
CA GLU A 153 11.26 -11.09 -8.31
C GLU A 153 12.32 -9.97 -8.19
N PRO A 154 11.97 -8.73 -7.79
CA PRO A 154 12.97 -7.67 -7.63
C PRO A 154 14.06 -8.01 -6.61
N LEU A 155 13.70 -8.73 -5.54
CA LEU A 155 14.62 -9.15 -4.49
C LEU A 155 15.69 -10.10 -5.04
N PHE A 156 15.27 -11.15 -5.75
CA PHE A 156 16.21 -12.14 -6.28
C PHE A 156 17.02 -11.60 -7.46
N ARG A 157 16.43 -10.74 -8.29
CA ARG A 157 17.17 -10.01 -9.33
C ARG A 157 18.30 -9.19 -8.72
N GLU A 158 18.04 -8.52 -7.59
CA GLU A 158 19.07 -7.80 -6.84
C GLU A 158 20.16 -8.75 -6.30
N THR A 159 19.78 -9.93 -5.78
CA THR A 159 20.75 -10.97 -5.36
C THR A 159 21.69 -11.39 -6.50
N LEU A 160 21.18 -11.58 -7.73
CA LEU A 160 22.01 -11.90 -8.89
C LEU A 160 22.97 -10.76 -9.22
N ARG A 161 22.48 -9.51 -9.15
CA ARG A 161 23.31 -8.33 -9.42
C ARG A 161 24.46 -8.21 -8.43
N GLU A 162 24.20 -8.50 -7.16
CA GLU A 162 25.23 -8.56 -6.11
C GLU A 162 26.25 -9.69 -6.32
N ALA A 163 25.90 -10.75 -7.07
CA ALA A 163 26.81 -11.82 -7.48
C ALA A 163 27.45 -11.57 -8.86
N GLY A 164 27.25 -10.40 -9.46
CA GLY A 164 27.82 -10.05 -10.77
C GLY A 164 27.09 -10.67 -11.97
N LEU A 165 25.90 -11.24 -11.78
CA LEU A 165 25.07 -11.74 -12.88
C LEU A 165 24.04 -10.71 -13.34
N ASN A 166 23.76 -10.71 -14.64
CA ASN A 166 22.71 -9.89 -15.22
C ASN A 166 21.34 -10.26 -14.64
N ILE A 167 20.56 -9.26 -14.22
CA ILE A 167 19.27 -9.46 -13.53
C ILE A 167 18.21 -10.19 -14.37
N TYR A 168 18.36 -10.22 -15.70
CA TYR A 168 17.42 -10.89 -16.61
C TYR A 168 17.77 -12.36 -16.84
N LEU A 169 18.80 -12.87 -16.17
CA LEU A 169 19.19 -14.28 -16.12
C LEU A 169 18.52 -15.05 -14.97
N PHE A 170 17.50 -14.42 -14.37
CA PHE A 170 16.71 -14.93 -13.27
C PHE A 170 15.28 -15.25 -13.71
N GLU A 171 14.72 -16.35 -13.22
CA GLU A 171 13.29 -16.68 -13.36
C GLU A 171 12.68 -17.26 -12.08
N MET A 172 11.35 -17.16 -11.97
CA MET A 172 10.59 -17.74 -10.87
C MET A 172 9.58 -18.78 -11.33
N ALA A 173 9.57 -19.93 -10.64
CA ALA A 173 8.48 -20.88 -10.71
C ALA A 173 7.52 -20.65 -9.53
N ASN A 174 6.30 -20.22 -9.82
CA ASN A 174 5.29 -19.98 -8.79
C ASN A 174 4.65 -21.31 -8.36
N ILE A 175 5.20 -21.93 -7.32
CA ILE A 175 4.72 -23.20 -6.75
C ILE A 175 3.92 -23.02 -5.46
N ARG A 176 3.62 -21.77 -5.08
CA ARG A 176 2.78 -21.45 -3.92
C ARG A 176 1.38 -21.04 -4.33
N ASP A 177 1.25 -19.81 -4.81
CA ASP A 177 -0.02 -19.16 -5.15
C ASP A 177 -0.74 -19.91 -6.29
N GLN A 178 0.03 -20.50 -7.23
CA GLN A 178 -0.50 -21.28 -8.35
C GLN A 178 -0.43 -22.80 -8.14
N CYS A 179 0.07 -23.26 -6.99
CA CYS A 179 0.18 -24.69 -6.71
C CYS A 179 -0.21 -25.04 -5.28
N SER A 180 0.68 -24.94 -4.29
CA SER A 180 0.41 -25.46 -2.94
C SER A 180 -0.88 -24.91 -2.30
N TRP A 181 -1.15 -23.61 -2.40
CA TRP A 181 -2.32 -22.99 -1.77
C TRP A 181 -3.65 -23.40 -2.39
N VAL A 182 -3.67 -23.75 -3.67
CA VAL A 182 -4.89 -24.08 -4.41
C VAL A 182 -5.11 -25.59 -4.55
N HIS A 183 -4.11 -26.42 -4.18
CA HIS A 183 -4.17 -27.89 -4.24
C HIS A 183 -3.91 -28.53 -2.87
N MET A 184 -4.33 -27.88 -1.78
CA MET A 184 -4.07 -28.34 -0.40
C MET A 184 -4.60 -29.75 -0.11
N HIS A 185 -5.63 -30.19 -0.84
CA HIS A 185 -6.25 -31.51 -0.68
C HIS A 185 -5.71 -32.57 -1.66
N GLU A 186 -4.77 -32.19 -2.53
CA GLU A 186 -4.23 -33.04 -3.60
C GLU A 186 -2.68 -33.00 -3.62
N PRO A 187 -1.99 -33.36 -2.52
CA PRO A 187 -0.55 -33.13 -2.36
C PRO A 187 0.33 -33.87 -3.39
N GLU A 188 -0.08 -35.05 -3.84
CA GLU A 188 0.63 -35.80 -4.89
C GLU A 188 0.51 -35.11 -6.25
N GLN A 189 -0.68 -34.62 -6.60
CA GLN A 189 -0.93 -33.85 -7.82
C GLN A 189 -0.21 -32.51 -7.76
N ALA A 190 -0.23 -31.83 -6.60
CA ALA A 190 0.49 -30.58 -6.36
C ALA A 190 2.00 -30.78 -6.52
N THR A 191 2.56 -31.86 -6.00
CA THR A 191 3.98 -32.20 -6.16
C THR A 191 4.35 -32.44 -7.62
N ARG A 192 3.50 -33.16 -8.38
CA ARG A 192 3.69 -33.35 -9.83
C ARG A 192 3.62 -32.02 -10.58
N LYS A 193 2.62 -31.19 -10.27
CA LYS A 193 2.46 -29.85 -10.86
C LYS A 193 3.68 -28.96 -10.57
N ALA A 194 4.21 -28.97 -9.35
CA ALA A 194 5.40 -28.21 -8.99
C ALA A 194 6.63 -28.62 -9.83
N LYS A 195 6.83 -29.93 -10.05
CA LYS A 195 7.87 -30.45 -10.95
C LYS A 195 7.70 -29.95 -12.39
N ASP A 196 6.48 -29.95 -12.91
CA ASP A 196 6.19 -29.48 -14.27
C ASP A 196 6.38 -27.97 -14.43
N LEU A 197 5.99 -27.18 -13.43
CA LEU A 197 6.22 -25.74 -13.38
C LEU A 197 7.72 -25.42 -13.38
N ILE A 198 8.50 -26.10 -12.53
CA ILE A 198 9.96 -25.92 -12.49
C ILE A 198 10.59 -26.36 -13.81
N ARG A 199 10.20 -27.50 -14.38
CA ARG A 199 10.70 -27.96 -15.69
C ARG A 199 10.47 -26.90 -16.77
N SER A 200 9.28 -26.32 -16.80
CA SER A 200 8.91 -25.29 -17.78
C SER A 200 9.74 -24.02 -17.61
N ILE A 201 9.96 -23.58 -16.38
CA ILE A 201 10.77 -22.40 -16.08
C ILE A 201 12.26 -22.65 -16.32
N VAL A 202 12.79 -23.83 -15.99
CA VAL A 202 14.15 -24.23 -16.35
C VAL A 202 14.33 -24.22 -17.86
N ALA A 203 13.37 -24.74 -18.63
CA ALA A 203 13.41 -24.69 -20.09
C ALA A 203 13.47 -23.25 -20.62
N LYS A 204 12.71 -22.32 -20.02
CA LYS A 204 12.79 -20.88 -20.33
C LYS A 204 14.15 -20.29 -19.93
N ALA A 205 14.65 -20.63 -18.74
CA ALA A 205 15.90 -20.11 -18.19
C ALA A 205 17.12 -20.42 -19.09
N ARG A 206 17.12 -21.59 -19.74
CA ARG A 206 18.13 -21.98 -20.74
C ARG A 206 18.23 -21.01 -21.93
N LEU A 207 17.15 -20.30 -22.25
CA LEU A 207 17.05 -19.41 -23.39
C LEU A 207 17.18 -17.93 -23.02
N LEU A 208 17.27 -17.60 -21.72
CA LEU A 208 17.44 -16.22 -21.27
C LEU A 208 18.76 -15.66 -21.78
N LYS A 209 18.73 -14.36 -22.07
CA LYS A 209 19.89 -13.57 -22.47
C LYS A 209 20.03 -12.39 -21.52
N PRO A 210 21.25 -11.92 -21.27
CA PRO A 210 21.43 -10.69 -20.52
C PRO A 210 20.78 -9.53 -21.29
N LEU A 211 20.03 -8.68 -20.57
CA LEU A 211 19.44 -7.48 -21.15
C LEU A 211 19.94 -6.24 -20.41
N ARG A 212 19.93 -5.10 -21.10
CA ARG A 212 20.23 -3.81 -20.48
C ARG A 212 18.95 -3.20 -19.96
N LYS A 213 18.97 -2.73 -18.71
CA LYS A 213 17.89 -1.92 -18.17
C LYS A 213 18.01 -0.52 -18.79
N PRO A 214 16.99 -0.03 -19.53
CA PRO A 214 17.03 1.32 -20.06
C PRO A 214 17.05 2.32 -18.89
N MET A 215 17.91 3.32 -18.99
CA MET A 215 17.78 4.51 -18.16
C MET A 215 16.68 5.38 -18.77
N ILE A 216 15.74 5.79 -17.94
CA ILE A 216 14.64 6.67 -18.33
C ILE A 216 14.72 7.93 -17.49
N ASP A 217 14.53 9.07 -18.13
CA ASP A 217 14.38 10.33 -17.42
C ASP A 217 13.04 10.34 -16.67
N VAL A 218 12.98 11.11 -15.59
CA VAL A 218 11.78 11.23 -14.77
C VAL A 218 11.38 12.70 -14.74
N THR A 219 10.16 12.99 -15.18
CA THR A 219 9.57 14.33 -15.05
C THR A 219 9.41 14.66 -13.56
N PRO A 220 10.04 15.73 -13.04
CA PRO A 220 10.09 16.02 -11.61
C PRO A 220 8.82 16.72 -11.09
N SER A 221 7.66 16.20 -11.48
CA SER A 221 6.35 16.65 -11.03
C SER A 221 5.42 15.46 -10.76
N GLY A 222 4.37 15.69 -9.97
CA GLY A 222 3.36 14.67 -9.67
C GLY A 222 1.94 15.11 -10.00
N LEU A 223 1.10 14.16 -10.35
CA LEU A 223 -0.34 14.32 -10.45
C LEU A 223 -1.02 13.71 -9.22
N VAL A 224 -1.90 14.46 -8.57
CA VAL A 224 -2.76 13.99 -7.48
C VAL A 224 -4.22 14.08 -7.93
N ILE A 225 -4.92 12.95 -7.88
CA ILE A 225 -6.31 12.82 -8.34
C ILE A 225 -7.22 12.77 -7.11
N GLY A 226 -7.97 13.84 -6.86
CA GLY A 226 -8.88 14.00 -5.73
C GLY A 226 -8.35 15.00 -4.70
N GLY A 227 -9.10 16.08 -4.48
CA GLY A 227 -8.83 17.18 -3.55
C GLY A 227 -9.32 16.94 -2.12
N GLY A 228 -9.52 15.68 -1.71
CA GLY A 228 -9.83 15.33 -0.31
C GLY A 228 -8.62 15.44 0.61
N LEU A 229 -8.82 15.16 1.92
CA LEU A 229 -7.74 15.19 2.92
C LEU A 229 -6.48 14.42 2.48
N SER A 230 -6.64 13.21 1.95
CA SER A 230 -5.53 12.38 1.49
C SER A 230 -4.75 13.03 0.34
N GLY A 231 -5.44 13.55 -0.68
CA GLY A 231 -4.81 14.17 -1.83
C GLY A 231 -4.16 15.51 -1.49
N MET A 232 -4.84 16.37 -0.72
CA MET A 232 -4.24 17.61 -0.23
C MET A 232 -3.00 17.37 0.63
N THR A 233 -3.02 16.36 1.50
CA THR A 233 -1.84 16.00 2.32
C THR A 233 -0.69 15.52 1.43
N ALA A 234 -0.98 14.65 0.46
CA ALA A 234 0.03 14.18 -0.48
C ALA A 234 0.65 15.33 -1.29
N ALA A 235 -0.17 16.24 -1.81
CA ALA A 235 0.29 17.41 -2.55
C ALA A 235 1.19 18.31 -1.71
N LEU A 236 0.81 18.60 -0.47
CA LEU A 236 1.62 19.39 0.46
C LEU A 236 2.97 18.74 0.77
N GLU A 237 2.99 17.43 1.04
CA GLU A 237 4.25 16.73 1.36
C GLU A 237 5.17 16.58 0.12
N MET A 238 4.61 16.47 -1.08
CA MET A 238 5.40 16.55 -2.33
C MET A 238 5.96 17.95 -2.58
N ALA A 239 5.16 18.99 -2.36
CA ALA A 239 5.59 20.37 -2.54
C ALA A 239 6.68 20.78 -1.54
N LYS A 240 6.59 20.35 -0.27
CA LYS A 240 7.64 20.54 0.76
C LYS A 240 8.97 19.90 0.37
N GLN A 241 8.92 18.88 -0.47
CA GLN A 241 10.11 18.22 -1.01
C GLN A 241 10.68 18.90 -2.27
N GLY A 242 10.02 19.95 -2.76
CA GLY A 242 10.46 20.75 -3.89
C GLY A 242 9.85 20.37 -5.23
N PHE A 243 8.93 19.39 -5.29
CA PHE A 243 8.32 18.95 -6.54
C PHE A 243 7.11 19.82 -6.92
N GLU A 244 6.91 20.04 -8.22
CA GLU A 244 5.67 20.60 -8.76
C GLU A 244 4.55 19.56 -8.66
N VAL A 245 3.33 20.00 -8.33
CA VAL A 245 2.19 19.11 -8.13
C VAL A 245 0.97 19.64 -8.87
N HIS A 246 0.32 18.78 -9.64
CA HIS A 246 -0.98 19.05 -10.25
C HIS A 246 -2.06 18.35 -9.42
N LEU A 247 -2.91 19.10 -8.73
CA LEU A 247 -4.00 18.57 -7.91
C LEU A 247 -5.33 18.74 -8.65
N VAL A 248 -5.93 17.63 -9.06
CA VAL A 248 -7.18 17.61 -9.84
C VAL A 248 -8.34 17.24 -8.94
N GLU A 249 -9.38 18.07 -8.93
CA GLU A 249 -10.63 17.87 -8.19
C GLU A 249 -11.82 18.07 -9.14
N LYS A 250 -12.71 17.08 -9.15
CA LYS A 250 -13.92 17.11 -9.97
C LYS A 250 -14.97 18.07 -9.42
N GLU A 251 -14.97 18.30 -8.10
CA GLU A 251 -15.90 19.18 -7.41
C GLU A 251 -15.48 20.66 -7.53
N PRO A 252 -16.40 21.61 -7.27
CA PRO A 252 -16.07 23.04 -7.23
C PRO A 252 -15.13 23.45 -6.09
N GLU A 253 -14.91 22.60 -5.09
CA GLU A 253 -14.17 22.93 -3.89
C GLU A 253 -13.36 21.73 -3.39
N LEU A 254 -12.23 22.02 -2.74
CA LEU A 254 -11.42 21.03 -2.05
C LEU A 254 -12.06 20.57 -0.72
N GLY A 255 -11.56 19.47 -0.17
CA GLY A 255 -11.90 18.97 1.16
C GLY A 255 -12.54 17.59 1.18
N GLY A 256 -13.18 17.19 0.09
CA GLY A 256 -13.84 15.88 -0.03
C GLY A 256 -14.81 15.61 1.14
N HIS A 257 -14.76 14.40 1.70
CA HIS A 257 -15.64 14.01 2.80
C HIS A 257 -15.40 14.78 4.11
N LEU A 258 -14.21 15.35 4.32
CA LEU A 258 -13.90 16.10 5.54
C LEU A 258 -14.79 17.35 5.70
N ARG A 259 -15.36 17.87 4.60
CA ARG A 259 -16.37 18.95 4.64
C ARG A 259 -17.61 18.60 5.47
N HIS A 260 -17.92 17.31 5.60
CA HIS A 260 -19.12 16.82 6.28
C HIS A 260 -18.84 16.29 7.70
N ILE A 261 -17.58 16.30 8.15
CA ILE A 261 -17.21 15.78 9.48
C ILE A 261 -17.07 16.95 10.45
N GLN A 262 -17.99 17.06 11.39
CA GLN A 262 -18.11 18.23 12.28
C GLN A 262 -17.48 17.98 13.64
N PHE A 263 -17.44 16.72 14.07
CA PHE A 263 -16.86 16.31 15.34
C PHE A 263 -15.77 15.26 15.15
N LEU A 264 -14.87 15.15 16.12
CA LEU A 264 -13.89 14.07 16.27
C LEU A 264 -13.97 13.50 17.70
N LEU A 265 -13.38 12.33 17.91
CA LEU A 265 -13.20 11.76 19.27
C LEU A 265 -12.11 12.49 20.07
N GLY A 266 -11.24 13.25 19.40
CA GLY A 266 -10.22 14.10 20.01
C GLY A 266 -10.68 15.55 20.13
N SER A 267 -9.83 16.39 20.69
CA SER A 267 -10.10 17.83 20.90
C SER A 267 -9.88 18.71 19.66
N GLU A 268 -9.37 18.15 18.55
CA GLU A 268 -9.12 18.90 17.33
C GLU A 268 -10.44 19.25 16.61
N ASN A 269 -10.54 20.48 16.12
CA ASN A 269 -11.67 20.93 15.29
C ASN A 269 -11.43 20.54 13.81
N PRO A 270 -12.20 19.61 13.23
CA PRO A 270 -11.97 19.15 11.85
C PRO A 270 -12.18 20.25 10.81
N GLN A 271 -13.09 21.19 11.02
CA GLN A 271 -13.39 22.26 10.06
C GLN A 271 -12.32 23.37 10.06
N GLU A 272 -11.77 23.71 11.22
CA GLU A 272 -10.60 24.61 11.30
C GLU A 272 -9.38 23.98 10.62
N ARG A 273 -9.13 22.68 10.85
CA ARG A 273 -8.03 21.95 10.21
C ARG A 273 -8.22 21.87 8.70
N LEU A 274 -9.43 21.57 8.23
CA LEU A 274 -9.75 21.58 6.81
C LEU A 274 -9.46 22.95 6.18
N THR A 275 -9.95 24.03 6.79
CA THR A 275 -9.72 25.40 6.32
C THR A 275 -8.22 25.72 6.24
N SER A 276 -7.45 25.33 7.26
CA SER A 276 -6.00 25.51 7.28
C SER A 276 -5.29 24.74 6.16
N ILE A 277 -5.70 23.50 5.89
CA ILE A 277 -5.10 22.66 4.85
C ILE A 277 -5.44 23.20 3.46
N ILE A 278 -6.69 23.57 3.21
CA ILE A 278 -7.10 24.18 1.94
C ILE A 278 -6.26 25.43 1.69
N LYS A 279 -6.14 26.33 2.68
CA LYS A 279 -5.32 27.54 2.57
C LYS A 279 -3.87 27.20 2.20
N GLN A 280 -3.26 26.26 2.91
CA GLN A 280 -1.89 25.82 2.62
C GLN A 280 -1.73 25.26 1.21
N VAL A 281 -2.73 24.54 0.68
CA VAL A 281 -2.71 24.02 -0.69
C VAL A 281 -2.84 25.14 -1.72
N THR A 282 -3.81 26.05 -1.53
CA THR A 282 -4.13 27.10 -2.51
C THR A 282 -3.08 28.21 -2.55
N GLU A 283 -2.38 28.47 -1.44
CA GLU A 283 -1.33 29.50 -1.37
C GLU A 283 0.06 28.95 -1.72
N ASN A 284 0.20 27.63 -1.94
CA ASN A 284 1.50 27.04 -2.26
C ASN A 284 1.86 27.23 -3.74
N PRO A 285 2.99 27.90 -4.06
CA PRO A 285 3.36 28.18 -5.45
C PRO A 285 3.70 26.93 -6.28
N LYS A 286 3.98 25.79 -5.64
CA LYS A 286 4.30 24.50 -6.29
C LYS A 286 3.08 23.61 -6.51
N ILE A 287 1.88 24.03 -6.09
CA ILE A 287 0.66 23.23 -6.23
C ILE A 287 -0.29 23.95 -7.19
N HIS A 288 -0.52 23.33 -8.33
CA HIS A 288 -1.47 23.78 -9.34
C HIS A 288 -2.81 23.05 -9.12
N VAL A 289 -3.81 23.79 -8.64
CA VAL A 289 -5.14 23.23 -8.35
C VAL A 289 -6.06 23.39 -9.56
N TYR A 290 -6.70 22.29 -9.96
CA TYR A 290 -7.68 22.21 -11.04
C TYR A 290 -9.01 21.77 -10.46
N LEU A 291 -9.92 22.72 -10.21
CA LEU A 291 -11.27 22.47 -9.73
C LEU A 291 -12.21 22.21 -10.91
N LYS A 292 -13.35 21.55 -10.68
CA LYS A 292 -14.31 21.20 -11.75
C LYS A 292 -13.64 20.55 -12.96
N SER A 293 -12.66 19.68 -12.68
CA SER A 293 -11.79 19.11 -13.68
C SER A 293 -11.76 17.60 -13.57
N GLU A 294 -11.87 16.91 -14.69
CA GLU A 294 -11.81 15.45 -14.78
C GLU A 294 -10.70 15.01 -15.74
N ILE A 295 -10.22 13.79 -15.57
CA ILE A 295 -9.22 13.19 -16.45
C ILE A 295 -9.96 12.47 -17.58
N SER A 296 -9.67 12.86 -18.82
CA SER A 296 -10.23 12.22 -20.01
C SER A 296 -9.32 11.13 -20.59
N ASP A 297 -8.00 11.29 -20.46
CA ASP A 297 -7.02 10.35 -21.00
C ASP A 297 -5.70 10.34 -20.21
N VAL A 298 -5.03 9.18 -20.20
CA VAL A 298 -3.71 8.99 -19.56
C VAL A 298 -2.83 8.13 -20.47
N ASP A 299 -1.75 8.73 -20.94
CA ASP A 299 -0.73 8.10 -21.78
C ASP A 299 0.63 8.04 -21.06
N GLY A 300 1.50 7.16 -21.56
CA GLY A 300 2.90 7.06 -21.14
C GLY A 300 3.19 5.95 -20.13
N TYR A 301 4.27 6.13 -19.36
CA TYR A 301 4.78 5.12 -18.43
C TYR A 301 5.45 5.78 -17.21
N ILE A 302 5.84 4.98 -16.21
CA ILE A 302 6.48 5.46 -14.98
C ILE A 302 7.60 6.48 -15.29
N GLY A 303 7.48 7.67 -14.71
CA GLY A 303 8.42 8.78 -14.92
C GLY A 303 8.09 9.72 -16.09
N ASN A 304 7.25 9.29 -17.04
CA ASN A 304 6.93 10.02 -18.27
C ASN A 304 5.45 9.82 -18.64
N PHE A 305 4.56 10.28 -17.77
CA PHE A 305 3.12 10.29 -18.06
C PHE A 305 2.71 11.61 -18.71
N LYS A 306 1.69 11.51 -19.54
CA LYS A 306 0.92 12.65 -20.07
C LYS A 306 -0.53 12.42 -19.74
N THR A 307 -1.15 13.35 -19.03
CA THR A 307 -2.55 13.25 -18.65
C THR A 307 -3.32 14.43 -19.21
N THR A 308 -4.41 14.13 -19.90
CA THR A 308 -5.33 15.13 -20.45
C THR A 308 -6.43 15.39 -19.44
N LEU A 309 -6.56 16.64 -19.03
CA LEU A 309 -7.63 17.12 -18.18
C LEU A 309 -8.68 17.82 -19.03
N THR A 310 -9.95 17.62 -18.71
CA THR A 310 -11.05 18.46 -19.17
C THR A 310 -11.38 19.47 -18.08
N CYS A 311 -11.03 20.74 -18.30
CA CYS A 311 -11.23 21.84 -17.36
C CYS A 311 -12.20 22.84 -18.00
N HIS A 312 -13.41 22.99 -17.45
CA HIS A 312 -14.42 23.93 -18.00
C HIS A 312 -14.75 23.72 -19.50
N GLY A 313 -14.61 22.50 -20.01
CA GLY A 313 -14.83 22.17 -21.43
C GLY A 313 -13.63 22.38 -22.34
N GLU A 314 -12.49 22.85 -21.80
CA GLU A 314 -11.21 22.92 -22.51
C GLU A 314 -10.31 21.75 -22.11
N GLU A 315 -9.60 21.18 -23.08
CA GLU A 315 -8.62 20.13 -22.82
C GLU A 315 -7.24 20.73 -22.52
N ARG A 316 -6.57 20.17 -21.51
CA ARG A 316 -5.21 20.55 -21.14
C ARG A 316 -4.37 19.30 -20.86
N GLU A 317 -3.26 19.17 -21.57
CA GLU A 317 -2.26 18.13 -21.31
C GLU A 317 -1.30 18.56 -20.18
N ILE A 318 -0.97 17.61 -19.30
CA ILE A 318 -0.03 17.77 -18.20
C ILE A 318 0.96 16.63 -18.22
N ALA A 319 2.26 16.96 -18.25
CA ALA A 319 3.33 16.00 -18.08
C ALA A 319 3.69 15.83 -16.59
N HIS A 320 3.84 14.58 -16.14
CA HIS A 320 4.24 14.26 -14.77
C HIS A 320 4.95 12.90 -14.68
N GLY A 321 5.72 12.71 -13.61
CA GLY A 321 6.49 11.48 -13.38
C GLY A 321 5.78 10.45 -12.51
N ALA A 322 4.86 10.90 -11.66
CA ALA A 322 4.18 10.07 -10.67
C ALA A 322 2.70 10.46 -10.52
N VAL A 323 1.87 9.46 -10.21
CA VAL A 323 0.42 9.63 -9.98
C VAL A 323 0.06 9.14 -8.58
N ILE A 324 -0.74 9.94 -7.87
CA ILE A 324 -1.38 9.57 -6.61
C ILE A 324 -2.89 9.58 -6.82
N VAL A 325 -3.52 8.42 -6.69
CA VAL A 325 -4.98 8.28 -6.75
C VAL A 325 -5.56 8.43 -5.34
N ALA A 326 -6.26 9.53 -5.10
CA ALA A 326 -6.82 9.93 -3.81
C ALA A 326 -8.31 10.33 -3.92
N THR A 327 -9.06 9.60 -4.76
CA THR A 327 -10.45 9.90 -5.12
C THR A 327 -11.49 9.66 -4.01
N GLY A 328 -11.03 9.23 -2.83
CA GLY A 328 -11.87 9.00 -1.65
C GLY A 328 -12.75 7.75 -1.76
N ALA A 329 -13.83 7.75 -0.96
CA ALA A 329 -14.84 6.70 -0.91
C ALA A 329 -16.23 7.33 -1.09
N ARG A 330 -17.28 6.52 -1.13
CA ARG A 330 -18.68 7.00 -1.07
C ARG A 330 -19.37 6.34 0.11
N GLU A 331 -20.21 7.10 0.80
CA GLU A 331 -21.08 6.55 1.84
C GLU A 331 -22.07 5.56 1.22
N TYR A 332 -22.26 4.42 1.88
CA TYR A 332 -23.33 3.48 1.53
C TYR A 332 -24.70 4.10 1.85
N LYS A 333 -25.61 4.10 0.88
CA LYS A 333 -27.00 4.50 1.10
C LYS A 333 -27.86 3.26 1.35
N PRO A 334 -28.36 3.05 2.58
CA PRO A 334 -29.10 1.84 2.91
C PRO A 334 -30.36 1.68 2.07
N THR A 335 -30.74 0.44 1.80
CA THR A 335 -32.05 0.10 1.23
C THR A 335 -32.93 -0.65 2.22
N GLU A 336 -32.31 -1.10 3.31
CA GLU A 336 -32.89 -1.81 4.44
C GLU A 336 -33.32 -0.87 5.57
N TYR A 337 -33.96 -1.44 6.60
CA TYR A 337 -34.33 -0.77 7.85
C TYR A 337 -35.16 0.53 7.69
N LEU A 338 -36.00 0.61 6.65
CA LEU A 338 -36.90 1.74 6.36
C LEU A 338 -36.19 3.06 6.01
N TYR A 339 -34.90 3.02 5.67
CA TYR A 339 -34.19 4.21 5.17
C TYR A 339 -34.87 4.76 3.93
N GLY A 340 -35.01 6.09 3.85
CA GLY A 340 -35.75 6.79 2.79
C GLY A 340 -37.28 6.70 2.89
N THR A 341 -37.83 5.80 3.72
CA THR A 341 -39.28 5.68 3.96
C THR A 341 -39.69 6.39 5.25
N ASP A 342 -38.97 6.15 6.34
CA ASP A 342 -39.22 6.79 7.64
C ASP A 342 -38.18 7.88 7.89
N LYS A 343 -38.63 9.13 8.07
CA LYS A 343 -37.75 10.30 8.29
C LYS A 343 -36.92 10.22 9.58
N ARG A 344 -37.25 9.31 10.49
CA ARG A 344 -36.50 9.08 11.74
C ARG A 344 -35.29 8.17 11.54
N VAL A 345 -35.21 7.46 10.41
CA VAL A 345 -34.09 6.59 10.07
C VAL A 345 -33.05 7.40 9.31
N LEU A 346 -31.92 7.64 9.97
CA LEU A 346 -30.83 8.45 9.46
C LEU A 346 -29.55 7.63 9.35
N THR A 347 -28.71 7.97 8.39
CA THR A 347 -27.29 7.58 8.37
C THR A 347 -26.51 8.29 9.49
N GLN A 348 -25.30 7.83 9.77
CA GLN A 348 -24.43 8.50 10.76
C GLN A 348 -24.01 9.90 10.32
N HIS A 349 -23.85 10.15 9.02
CA HIS A 349 -23.55 11.48 8.51
C HIS A 349 -24.75 12.42 8.62
N GLU A 350 -25.95 11.97 8.23
CA GLU A 350 -27.18 12.78 8.40
C GLU A 350 -27.47 13.07 9.88
N LEU A 351 -27.23 12.11 10.78
CA LEU A 351 -27.33 12.33 12.21
C LEU A 351 -26.35 13.43 12.67
N GLU A 352 -25.10 13.39 12.21
CA GLU A 352 -24.11 14.41 12.55
C GLU A 352 -24.56 15.81 12.10
N GLU A 353 -25.14 15.94 10.90
CA GLU A 353 -25.74 17.20 10.43
C GLU A 353 -26.87 17.68 11.35
N THR A 354 -27.78 16.79 11.78
CA THR A 354 -28.86 17.18 12.70
C THR A 354 -28.35 17.65 14.07
N LEU A 355 -27.25 17.06 14.56
CA LEU A 355 -26.62 17.42 15.82
C LEU A 355 -25.99 18.82 15.76
N VAL A 356 -25.40 19.18 14.62
CA VAL A 356 -24.74 20.49 14.41
C VAL A 356 -25.76 21.63 14.43
N HIS A 357 -26.93 21.41 13.83
CA HIS A 357 -27.98 22.42 13.75
C HIS A 357 -28.86 22.51 15.00
N ASN A 358 -28.52 21.79 16.09
CA ASN A 358 -29.31 21.71 17.33
C ASN A 358 -30.78 21.31 17.09
N GLN A 359 -31.05 20.53 16.05
CA GLN A 359 -32.39 20.04 15.72
C GLN A 359 -32.67 18.64 16.29
N PHE A 360 -31.72 18.11 17.08
CA PHE A 360 -31.82 16.79 17.67
C PHE A 360 -32.79 16.79 18.87
N ASN A 361 -33.89 16.05 18.73
CA ASN A 361 -34.91 15.88 19.78
C ASN A 361 -35.46 14.45 19.76
N ALA A 362 -34.71 13.52 20.36
CA ALA A 362 -35.14 12.14 20.54
C ALA A 362 -34.91 11.73 22.00
N LYS A 363 -35.89 11.02 22.60
CA LYS A 363 -35.70 10.44 23.95
C LYS A 363 -34.84 9.19 23.92
N THR A 364 -34.83 8.48 22.79
CA THR A 364 -34.11 7.23 22.61
C THR A 364 -33.56 7.14 21.19
N VAL A 365 -32.31 6.73 21.06
CA VAL A 365 -31.63 6.48 19.79
C VAL A 365 -31.09 5.06 19.79
N ALA A 366 -31.38 4.33 18.71
CA ALA A 366 -30.73 3.06 18.42
C ALA A 366 -29.81 3.23 17.19
N MET A 367 -28.53 2.94 17.35
CA MET A 367 -27.54 2.94 16.28
C MET A 367 -27.22 1.51 15.87
N ILE A 368 -27.44 1.16 14.61
CA ILE A 368 -27.18 -0.19 14.10
C ILE A 368 -25.85 -0.19 13.35
N GLN A 369 -24.91 -1.04 13.78
CA GLN A 369 -23.59 -1.16 13.14
C GLN A 369 -23.61 -2.12 11.95
N CYS A 370 -22.60 -2.00 11.09
CA CYS A 370 -22.36 -2.89 9.94
C CYS A 370 -23.46 -2.83 8.85
N ILE A 371 -24.24 -1.75 8.77
CA ILE A 371 -25.16 -1.53 7.64
C ILE A 371 -24.34 -1.35 6.36
N GLY A 372 -24.65 -2.14 5.32
CA GLY A 372 -23.85 -2.21 4.09
C GLY A 372 -22.43 -2.78 4.24
N SER A 373 -22.11 -3.51 5.32
CA SER A 373 -20.77 -4.08 5.54
C SER A 373 -20.83 -5.40 6.31
N ARG A 374 -19.79 -6.24 6.18
CA ARG A 374 -19.74 -7.58 6.79
C ARG A 374 -21.03 -8.39 6.48
N ASN A 375 -21.43 -8.34 5.21
CA ASN A 375 -22.54 -9.08 4.62
C ASN A 375 -22.05 -9.79 3.33
N GLU A 376 -22.94 -10.48 2.62
CA GLU A 376 -22.55 -11.30 1.44
C GLU A 376 -22.00 -10.45 0.28
N GLU A 377 -22.61 -9.30 0.00
CA GLU A 377 -22.17 -8.39 -1.08
C GLU A 377 -20.90 -7.62 -0.72
N HIS A 378 -20.78 -7.21 0.54
CA HIS A 378 -19.68 -6.43 1.10
C HIS A 378 -19.07 -7.16 2.30
N PRO A 379 -18.26 -8.22 2.07
CA PRO A 379 -17.73 -9.07 3.14
C PRO A 379 -16.64 -8.40 3.99
N TYR A 380 -16.28 -7.14 3.68
CA TYR A 380 -15.29 -6.36 4.40
C TYR A 380 -15.88 -5.54 5.55
N CYS A 381 -15.01 -5.06 6.45
CA CYS A 381 -15.35 -4.10 7.48
C CYS A 381 -15.06 -2.66 6.97
N SER A 382 -16.03 -1.75 7.11
CA SER A 382 -15.84 -0.33 6.75
C SER A 382 -14.93 0.46 7.70
N ARG A 383 -14.41 -0.17 8.75
CA ARG A 383 -13.35 0.30 9.66
C ARG A 383 -13.66 1.53 10.52
N ILE A 384 -14.48 2.48 10.06
CA ILE A 384 -14.73 3.77 10.73
C ILE A 384 -16.11 3.86 11.40
N CYS A 385 -17.05 2.97 11.05
CA CYS A 385 -18.44 3.10 11.49
C CYS A 385 -18.60 2.98 13.01
N CYS A 386 -17.81 2.13 13.67
CA CYS A 386 -17.88 1.93 15.11
C CYS A 386 -17.38 3.17 15.87
N SER A 387 -16.25 3.74 15.47
CA SER A 387 -15.72 4.97 16.09
C SER A 387 -16.61 6.18 15.80
N GLN A 388 -17.19 6.28 14.60
CA GLN A 388 -18.20 7.30 14.28
C GLN A 388 -19.44 7.18 15.17
N ALA A 389 -19.95 5.97 15.40
CA ALA A 389 -21.12 5.78 16.26
C ALA A 389 -20.83 6.16 17.71
N VAL A 390 -19.68 5.79 18.26
CA VAL A 390 -19.26 6.21 19.61
C VAL A 390 -19.14 7.72 19.69
N LYS A 391 -18.51 8.35 18.69
CA LYS A 391 -18.38 9.80 18.60
C LYS A 391 -19.73 10.50 18.63
N ASN A 392 -20.66 10.09 17.77
CA ASN A 392 -21.98 10.69 17.69
C ASN A 392 -22.83 10.40 18.95
N ALA A 393 -22.67 9.22 19.57
CA ALA A 393 -23.32 8.90 20.84
C ALA A 393 -22.85 9.80 21.99
N LEU A 394 -21.53 10.04 22.10
CA LEU A 394 -20.98 10.99 23.06
C LEU A 394 -21.52 12.40 22.78
N LYS A 395 -21.59 12.80 21.51
CA LYS A 395 -22.14 14.12 21.16
C LYS A 395 -23.60 14.27 21.52
N ILE A 396 -24.42 13.24 21.32
CA ILE A 396 -25.82 13.20 21.78
C ILE A 396 -25.88 13.42 23.30
N LYS A 397 -25.03 12.72 24.08
CA LYS A 397 -25.00 12.86 25.54
C LYS A 397 -24.53 14.24 26.02
N GLU A 398 -23.73 14.96 25.23
CA GLU A 398 -23.38 16.35 25.52
C GLU A 398 -24.57 17.31 25.32
N VAL A 399 -25.29 17.18 24.20
CA VAL A 399 -26.36 18.12 23.84
C VAL A 399 -27.72 17.77 24.43
N SER A 400 -27.94 16.48 24.75
CA SER A 400 -29.17 15.95 25.35
C SER A 400 -28.85 14.79 26.31
N PRO A 401 -28.40 15.09 27.54
CA PRO A 401 -27.90 14.08 28.50
C PRO A 401 -28.88 12.95 28.83
N GLU A 402 -30.17 13.27 28.87
CA GLU A 402 -31.27 12.34 29.17
C GLU A 402 -31.62 11.40 28.01
N THR A 403 -31.06 11.61 26.82
CA THR A 403 -31.32 10.75 25.66
C THR A 403 -30.68 9.39 25.84
N GLU A 404 -31.45 8.32 25.85
CA GLU A 404 -30.91 6.96 25.92
C GLU A 404 -30.33 6.53 24.56
N VAL A 405 -29.08 6.07 24.54
CA VAL A 405 -28.38 5.67 23.30
C VAL A 405 -27.98 4.20 23.38
N TYR A 406 -28.50 3.41 22.45
CA TYR A 406 -28.19 1.99 22.29
C TYR A 406 -27.39 1.79 21.00
N VAL A 407 -26.22 1.17 21.11
CA VAL A 407 -25.41 0.78 19.95
C VAL A 407 -25.51 -0.73 19.75
N LEU A 408 -26.16 -1.15 18.68
CA LEU A 408 -26.32 -2.57 18.31
C LEU A 408 -25.17 -2.95 17.39
N TYR A 409 -24.24 -3.77 17.89
CA TYR A 409 -23.00 -4.13 17.18
C TYR A 409 -22.71 -5.62 17.21
N LYS A 410 -21.93 -6.09 16.22
CA LYS A 410 -21.33 -7.44 16.22
C LYS A 410 -20.03 -7.43 17.03
N ASP A 411 -19.11 -6.53 16.66
CA ASP A 411 -17.86 -6.25 17.37
C ASP A 411 -17.62 -4.73 17.37
N MET A 412 -17.03 -4.20 18.44
CA MET A 412 -16.51 -2.83 18.46
C MET A 412 -15.06 -2.84 17.96
N ARG A 413 -14.80 -2.09 16.89
CA ARG A 413 -13.48 -2.03 16.23
C ARG A 413 -12.96 -0.60 16.13
#